data_AF-A0A1I6HYK4-F1
#
_entry.id   AF-A0A1I6HYK4-F1
#
_cell.length_a   1.000
_cell.length_b   1.000
_cell.length_c   1.000
_cell.angle_alpha   90.00
_cell.angle_beta   90.00
_cell.angle_gamma   90.00
#
_symmetry.space_group_name_H-M   'P 1'
#
loop_
_entity.id
_entity.type
_entity.pdbx_description
1 polymer ?
#
loop_
_entity_poly.entity_id
_entity_poly.type
_entity_poly.pdbx_seq_one_letter_code
_entity_poly.pdbx_strand_id
1 'polypeptide(L)'
;MLQNGTDYWSCLERLVPLANILGNLAIIIGVWLAYRQLKAWKVEHLAKRKAETAELLLSRAMNVKSAIASVRSGIESIPADTKDSQQEVIELKWERLRSYDDDFDRLRELQVLHEALVGTRAVKDAIDDLFSVRQEIFAALSTLNGWKLGADPRDEHVKLQQDLRAILYAMGTEHDKLRPRIHVAIETLRDHLLPEIRMQRK
;
A
#
# COMPACT_ATOMS: atom_id res chain seq x y z
N MET A 1 39.60 -33.79 -73.28
CA MET A 1 39.03 -32.61 -72.60
C MET A 1 37.94 -33.10 -71.67
N LEU A 2 38.21 -33.22 -70.36
CA LEU A 2 37.26 -33.33 -69.22
C LEU A 2 38.05 -33.83 -67.97
N GLN A 3 39.09 -33.08 -67.56
CA GLN A 3 39.88 -33.40 -66.35
C GLN A 3 39.86 -32.29 -65.28
N ASN A 4 39.08 -31.22 -65.46
CA ASN A 4 39.04 -30.09 -64.50
C ASN A 4 37.89 -30.18 -63.47
N GLY A 5 37.30 -31.36 -63.26
CA GLY A 5 36.09 -31.53 -62.43
C GLY A 5 36.34 -31.87 -60.96
N THR A 6 37.55 -32.28 -60.58
CA THR A 6 37.85 -32.82 -59.23
C THR A 6 38.38 -31.79 -58.24
N ASP A 7 38.84 -30.63 -58.70
CA ASP A 7 39.46 -29.61 -57.84
C ASP A 7 38.44 -28.79 -57.02
N TYR A 8 37.18 -28.72 -57.46
CA TYR A 8 36.12 -28.02 -56.71
C TYR A 8 35.70 -28.75 -55.44
N TRP A 9 35.77 -30.09 -55.43
CA TRP A 9 35.35 -30.92 -54.31
C TRP A 9 36.31 -30.85 -53.12
N SER A 10 37.62 -30.78 -53.38
CA SER A 10 38.64 -30.65 -52.33
C SER A 10 38.62 -29.28 -51.63
N CYS A 11 38.16 -28.24 -52.33
CA CYS A 11 37.99 -26.90 -51.75
C CYS A 11 36.75 -26.85 -50.84
N LEU A 12 35.64 -27.50 -51.23
CA LEU A 12 34.43 -27.60 -50.42
C LEU A 12 34.66 -28.40 -49.12
N GLU A 13 35.40 -29.51 -49.16
CA GLU A 13 35.71 -30.30 -47.97
C GLU A 13 36.48 -29.51 -46.90
N ARG A 14 37.32 -28.55 -47.32
CA ARG A 14 38.05 -27.66 -46.39
C ARG A 14 37.16 -26.59 -45.74
N LEU A 15 36.00 -26.26 -46.32
CA LEU A 15 35.07 -25.25 -45.80
C LEU A 15 34.08 -25.80 -44.78
N VAL A 16 33.75 -27.09 -44.85
CA VAL A 16 32.83 -27.78 -43.89
C VAL A 16 33.22 -27.59 -42.41
N PRO A 17 34.48 -27.80 -41.98
CA PRO A 17 34.84 -27.63 -40.56
C PRO A 17 34.74 -26.17 -40.11
N LEU A 18 35.05 -25.20 -40.98
CA LEU A 18 34.90 -23.77 -40.69
C LEU A 18 33.43 -23.40 -40.50
N ALA A 19 32.55 -23.90 -41.37
CA ALA A 19 31.10 -23.71 -41.23
C ALA A 19 30.57 -24.28 -39.91
N ASN A 20 31.03 -25.46 -39.48
CA ASN A 20 30.64 -26.07 -38.21
C ASN A 20 31.14 -25.27 -36.99
N ILE A 21 32.37 -24.76 -37.02
CA ILE A 21 32.90 -23.90 -35.95
C ILE A 21 32.09 -22.60 -35.83
N LEU A 22 31.78 -21.96 -36.97
CA LEU A 22 30.95 -20.76 -36.99
C LEU A 22 29.52 -21.04 -36.50
N GLY A 23 28.93 -22.17 -36.90
CA GLY A 23 27.62 -22.60 -36.40
C GLY A 23 27.61 -22.79 -34.89
N ASN A 24 28.62 -23.47 -34.33
CA ASN A 24 28.75 -23.68 -32.89
C ASN A 24 28.94 -22.35 -32.12
N LEU A 25 29.76 -21.43 -32.65
CA LEU A 25 29.93 -20.09 -32.08
C LEU A 25 28.61 -19.29 -32.09
N ALA A 26 27.85 -19.36 -33.19
CA ALA A 26 26.55 -18.71 -33.28
C ALA A 26 25.56 -19.24 -32.24
N ILE A 27 25.55 -20.55 -31.98
CA ILE A 27 24.73 -21.16 -30.92
C ILE A 27 25.14 -20.63 -29.55
N ILE A 28 26.43 -20.60 -29.23
CA ILE A 28 26.94 -20.10 -27.93
C ILE A 28 26.55 -18.63 -27.72
N ILE A 29 26.75 -17.79 -28.75
CA ILE A 29 26.36 -16.38 -28.71
C ILE A 29 24.85 -16.23 -28.55
N GLY A 30 24.05 -17.03 -29.27
CA GLY A 30 22.60 -17.04 -29.17
C GLY A 30 22.11 -17.37 -27.76
N VAL A 31 22.67 -18.43 -27.14
CA VAL A 31 22.36 -18.82 -25.75
C VAL A 31 22.75 -17.72 -24.77
N TRP A 32 23.92 -17.11 -24.96
CA TRP A 32 24.38 -16.01 -24.10
C TRP A 32 23.48 -14.77 -24.19
N LEU A 33 23.08 -14.37 -25.40
CA LEU A 33 22.16 -13.25 -25.63
C LEU A 33 20.78 -13.54 -25.01
N ALA A 34 20.23 -14.73 -25.23
CA ALA A 34 18.96 -15.16 -24.65
C ALA A 34 19.00 -15.10 -23.11
N TYR A 35 20.10 -15.55 -22.51
CA TYR A 35 20.28 -15.49 -21.06
C TYR A 35 20.35 -14.04 -20.54
N ARG A 36 21.01 -13.13 -21.26
CA ARG A 36 21.03 -11.69 -20.92
C ARG A 36 19.64 -11.07 -21.00
N GLN A 37 18.89 -11.37 -22.06
CA GLN A 37 17.52 -10.86 -22.23
C GLN A 37 16.60 -11.37 -21.12
N LEU A 38 16.70 -12.66 -20.76
CA LEU A 38 15.90 -13.24 -19.69
C LEU A 38 16.19 -12.58 -18.33
N LYS A 39 17.46 -12.27 -18.03
CA LYS A 39 17.83 -11.54 -16.81
C LYS A 39 17.26 -10.12 -16.80
N ALA A 40 17.40 -9.39 -17.91
CA ALA A 40 16.85 -8.04 -18.04
C ALA A 40 15.34 -8.04 -17.81
N TRP A 41 14.63 -8.97 -18.45
CA TRP A 41 13.19 -9.11 -18.34
C TRP A 41 12.72 -9.44 -16.91
N LYS A 42 13.44 -10.33 -16.20
CA LYS A 42 13.12 -10.64 -14.78
C LYS A 42 13.26 -9.41 -13.88
N VAL A 43 14.31 -8.61 -14.09
CA VAL A 43 14.54 -7.38 -13.30
C VAL A 43 13.46 -6.35 -13.61
N GLU A 44 13.13 -6.15 -14.88
CA GLU A 44 12.07 -5.24 -15.31
C GLU A 44 10.70 -5.65 -14.77
N HIS A 45 10.35 -6.93 -14.87
CA HIS A 45 9.09 -7.46 -14.35
C HIS A 45 8.98 -7.29 -12.84
N LEU A 46 10.07 -7.53 -12.09
CA LEU A 46 10.09 -7.30 -10.65
C LEU A 46 9.94 -5.81 -10.31
N ALA A 47 10.62 -4.93 -11.04
CA ALA A 47 10.53 -3.48 -10.84
C ALA A 47 9.10 -2.97 -11.11
N LYS A 48 8.48 -3.45 -12.20
CA LYS A 48 7.09 -3.12 -12.54
C LYS A 48 6.12 -3.55 -11.44
N ARG A 49 6.24 -4.79 -10.97
CA ARG A 49 5.39 -5.31 -9.89
C ARG A 49 5.55 -4.52 -8.59
N LYS A 50 6.77 -4.09 -8.26
CA LYS A 50 7.04 -3.22 -7.10
C LYS A 50 6.34 -1.87 -7.24
N ALA A 51 6.48 -1.23 -8.40
CA ALA A 51 5.84 0.06 -8.68
C ALA A 51 4.31 -0.03 -8.59
N GLU A 52 3.70 -1.05 -9.20
CA GLU A 52 2.26 -1.29 -9.14
C GLU A 52 1.78 -1.53 -7.70
N THR A 53 2.50 -2.35 -6.93
CA THR A 53 2.15 -2.62 -5.53
C THR A 53 2.26 -1.35 -4.68
N ALA A 54 3.31 -0.54 -4.89
CA ALA A 54 3.50 0.73 -4.20
C ALA A 54 2.40 1.75 -4.53
N GLU A 55 1.97 1.83 -5.80
CA GLU A 55 0.87 2.69 -6.23
C GLU A 55 -0.44 2.30 -5.56
N LEU A 56 -0.79 1.01 -5.61
CA LEU A 56 -2.01 0.48 -4.96
C LEU A 56 -1.99 0.73 -3.45
N LEU A 57 -0.83 0.51 -2.82
CA LEU A 57 -0.66 0.70 -1.38
C LEU A 57 -0.87 2.17 -0.99
N LEU A 58 -0.26 3.11 -1.72
CA LEU A 58 -0.42 4.54 -1.47
C LEU A 58 -1.87 4.99 -1.70
N SER A 59 -2.51 4.50 -2.77
CA SER A 59 -3.92 4.78 -3.07
C SER A 59 -4.84 4.31 -1.94
N ARG A 60 -4.65 3.08 -1.43
CA ARG A 60 -5.42 2.56 -0.30
C ARG A 60 -5.15 3.30 1.00
N ALA A 61 -3.91 3.68 1.27
CA ALA A 61 -3.61 4.51 2.43
C ALA A 61 -4.33 5.87 2.38
N MET A 62 -4.44 6.48 1.20
CA MET A 62 -5.20 7.71 1.00
C MET A 62 -6.72 7.51 1.18
N ASN A 63 -7.26 6.36 0.78
CA ASN A 63 -8.65 6.01 1.05
C ASN A 63 -8.91 5.83 2.55
N VAL A 64 -8.02 5.12 3.25
CA VAL A 64 -8.09 4.94 4.71
C VAL A 64 -7.99 6.27 5.45
N LYS A 65 -7.11 7.18 5.02
CA LYS A 65 -7.07 8.56 5.55
C LYS A 65 -8.42 9.25 5.42
N SER A 66 -9.05 9.15 4.24
CA SER A 66 -10.37 9.75 3.98
C SER A 66 -11.47 9.08 4.81
N ALA A 67 -11.42 7.75 4.96
CA ALA A 67 -12.34 6.98 5.80
C ALA A 67 -12.26 7.42 7.28
N ILE A 68 -11.04 7.55 7.82
CA ILE A 68 -10.81 8.07 9.17
C ILE A 68 -11.38 9.48 9.31
N ALA A 69 -11.12 10.38 8.34
CA ALA A 69 -11.67 11.73 8.36
C ALA A 69 -13.21 11.75 8.31
N SER A 70 -13.81 10.86 7.51
CA SER A 70 -15.26 10.70 7.37
C SER A 70 -15.94 10.24 8.67
N VAL A 71 -15.36 9.25 9.35
CA VAL A 71 -15.82 8.80 10.68
C VAL A 71 -15.70 9.94 11.69
N ARG A 72 -14.63 10.74 11.58
CA ARG A 72 -14.34 11.85 12.50
C ARG A 72 -15.05 13.16 12.19
N SER A 73 -15.91 13.20 11.17
CA SER A 73 -16.66 14.40 10.80
C SER A 73 -17.53 14.89 11.96
N GLY A 74 -17.52 16.21 12.21
CA GLY A 74 -18.42 16.85 13.18
C GLY A 74 -19.87 16.98 12.71
N ILE A 75 -20.13 16.77 11.43
CA ILE A 75 -21.43 17.00 10.81
C ILE A 75 -22.12 15.63 10.63
N GLU A 76 -23.23 15.44 11.33
CA GLU A 76 -24.10 14.27 11.22
C GLU A 76 -25.55 14.74 11.06
N SER A 77 -26.29 14.11 10.15
CA SER A 77 -27.71 14.39 9.95
C SER A 77 -28.53 13.38 10.74
N ILE A 78 -29.11 13.81 11.85
CA ILE A 78 -29.98 12.99 12.69
C ILE A 78 -31.44 13.31 12.34
N PRO A 79 -32.32 12.31 12.18
CA PRO A 79 -33.76 12.55 12.06
C PRO A 79 -34.29 13.35 13.25
N ALA A 80 -35.23 14.27 13.00
CA ALA A 80 -35.77 15.15 14.05
C ALA A 80 -36.60 14.42 15.14
N ASP A 81 -36.98 13.16 14.90
CA ASP A 81 -37.89 12.39 15.76
C ASP A 81 -37.18 11.56 16.86
N THR A 82 -35.84 11.53 16.92
CA THR A 82 -35.14 10.65 17.87
C THR A 82 -34.94 11.29 19.25
N LYS A 83 -35.34 10.57 20.30
CA LYS A 83 -35.25 11.02 21.71
C LYS A 83 -33.81 11.09 22.27
N ASP A 84 -32.87 10.34 21.70
CA ASP A 84 -31.47 10.30 22.15
C ASP A 84 -30.50 10.57 21.00
N SER A 85 -30.41 11.85 20.62
CA SER A 85 -29.64 12.30 19.45
C SER A 85 -28.13 12.01 19.58
N GLN A 86 -27.58 11.93 20.79
CA GLN A 86 -26.14 11.70 20.96
C GLN A 86 -25.76 10.23 20.81
N GLN A 87 -26.58 9.32 21.34
CA GLN A 87 -26.32 7.89 21.19
C GLN A 87 -26.44 7.46 19.74
N GLU A 88 -27.44 7.96 19.02
CA GLU A 88 -27.63 7.67 17.60
C GLU A 88 -26.45 8.15 16.74
N VAL A 89 -25.87 9.32 17.04
CA VAL A 89 -24.65 9.79 16.35
C VAL A 89 -23.48 8.83 16.56
N ILE A 90 -23.30 8.32 17.77
CA ILE A 90 -22.22 7.37 18.07
C ILE A 90 -22.45 6.07 17.28
N GLU A 91 -23.69 5.60 17.21
CA GLU A 91 -24.06 4.41 16.44
C GLU A 91 -23.83 4.60 14.93
N LEU A 92 -24.25 5.72 14.35
CA LEU A 92 -23.97 6.06 12.94
C LEU A 92 -22.46 6.09 12.63
N LYS A 93 -21.65 6.62 13.55
CA LYS A 93 -20.19 6.61 13.40
C LYS A 93 -19.60 5.22 13.49
N TRP A 94 -20.17 4.36 14.34
CA TRP A 94 -19.78 2.96 14.46
C TRP A 94 -20.09 2.18 13.19
N GLU A 95 -21.30 2.33 12.64
CA GLU A 95 -21.68 1.76 11.35
C GLU A 95 -20.79 2.24 10.22
N ARG A 96 -20.50 3.55 10.20
CA ARG A 96 -19.59 4.14 9.22
C ARG A 96 -18.18 3.56 9.33
N LEU A 97 -17.64 3.42 10.54
CA LEU A 97 -16.32 2.81 10.73
C LEU A 97 -16.29 1.38 10.18
N ARG A 98 -17.32 0.58 10.47
CA ARG A 98 -17.47 -0.79 9.94
C ARG A 98 -17.62 -0.83 8.42
N SER A 99 -18.29 0.15 7.81
CA SER A 99 -18.45 0.21 6.36
C SER A 99 -17.12 0.35 5.60
N TYR A 100 -16.05 0.74 6.31
CA TYR A 100 -14.69 0.86 5.76
C TYR A 100 -13.78 -0.32 6.10
N ASP A 101 -14.28 -1.39 6.74
CA ASP A 101 -13.46 -2.55 7.13
C ASP A 101 -12.71 -3.15 5.92
N ASP A 102 -13.37 -3.27 4.76
CA ASP A 102 -12.78 -3.72 3.50
C ASP A 102 -11.57 -2.89 3.05
N ASP A 103 -11.58 -1.57 3.27
CA ASP A 103 -10.46 -0.70 2.87
C ASP A 103 -9.25 -0.93 3.78
N PHE A 104 -9.47 -1.19 5.07
CA PHE A 104 -8.40 -1.55 5.99
C PHE A 104 -7.85 -2.94 5.70
N ASP A 105 -8.70 -3.92 5.38
CA ASP A 105 -8.26 -5.28 5.06
C ASP A 105 -7.40 -5.29 3.79
N ARG A 106 -7.85 -4.58 2.74
CA ARG A 106 -7.04 -4.39 1.51
C ARG A 106 -5.72 -3.67 1.77
N LEU A 107 -5.70 -2.70 2.68
CA LEU A 107 -4.45 -2.03 3.08
C LEU A 107 -3.49 -3.03 3.75
N ARG A 108 -3.99 -3.92 4.62
CA ARG A 108 -3.19 -4.97 5.28
C ARG A 108 -2.65 -5.99 4.27
N GLU A 109 -3.46 -6.43 3.32
CA GLU A 109 -3.02 -7.33 2.24
C GLU A 109 -1.87 -6.72 1.43
N LEU A 110 -2.01 -5.46 1.03
CA LEU A 110 -0.97 -4.75 0.27
C LEU A 110 0.29 -4.49 1.11
N GLN A 111 0.16 -4.25 2.42
CA GLN A 111 1.30 -4.15 3.33
C GLN A 111 2.14 -5.43 3.32
N VAL A 112 1.49 -6.59 3.44
CA VAL A 112 2.17 -7.90 3.41
C VAL A 112 2.85 -8.14 2.06
N LEU A 113 2.17 -7.80 0.97
CA LEU A 113 2.74 -7.92 -0.38
C LEU A 113 3.95 -6.98 -0.59
N HIS A 114 3.88 -5.74 -0.11
CA HIS A 114 4.99 -4.79 -0.17
C HIS A 114 6.17 -5.24 0.68
N GLU A 115 5.92 -5.75 1.89
CA GLU A 115 6.95 -6.31 2.78
C GLU A 115 7.68 -7.49 2.12
N ALA A 116 6.96 -8.37 1.42
CA ALA A 116 7.57 -9.49 0.69
C ALA A 116 8.42 -9.05 -0.52
N LEU A 117 8.06 -7.94 -1.18
CA LEU A 117 8.76 -7.46 -2.38
C LEU A 117 9.94 -6.53 -2.08
N VAL A 118 9.82 -5.68 -1.07
CA VAL A 118 10.76 -4.59 -0.77
C VAL A 118 11.29 -4.68 0.66
N GLY A 119 10.42 -4.90 1.66
CA GLY A 119 10.82 -5.04 3.06
C GLY A 119 11.19 -3.74 3.77
N THR A 120 10.54 -2.62 3.42
CA THR A 120 10.83 -1.30 4.02
C THR A 120 10.15 -1.15 5.39
N ARG A 121 10.92 -1.20 6.48
CA ARG A 121 10.40 -1.04 7.85
C ARG A 121 9.60 0.27 8.06
N ALA A 122 10.06 1.39 7.48
CA ALA A 122 9.37 2.68 7.60
C ALA A 122 7.95 2.66 6.99
N VAL A 123 7.75 1.94 5.88
CA VAL A 123 6.42 1.78 5.26
C VAL A 123 5.50 0.96 6.17
N LYS A 124 6.04 -0.12 6.75
CA LYS A 124 5.31 -0.96 7.70
C LYS A 124 4.88 -0.17 8.93
N ASP A 125 5.81 0.51 9.58
CA ASP A 125 5.57 1.29 10.80
C ASP A 125 4.52 2.40 10.53
N ALA A 126 4.60 3.08 9.38
CA ALA A 126 3.62 4.10 8.98
C ALA A 126 2.21 3.51 8.76
N ILE A 127 2.08 2.31 8.18
CA ILE A 127 0.78 1.65 8.03
C ILE A 127 0.24 1.21 9.38
N ASP A 128 1.08 0.63 10.24
CA ASP A 128 0.67 0.21 11.58
C ASP A 128 0.21 1.40 12.43
N ASP A 129 0.78 2.59 12.23
CA ASP A 129 0.29 3.84 12.82
C ASP A 129 -1.16 4.18 12.38
N LEU A 130 -1.50 3.99 11.10
CA LEU A 130 -2.89 4.17 10.63
C LEU A 130 -3.86 3.15 11.28
N PHE A 131 -3.41 1.91 11.50
CA PHE A 131 -4.19 0.91 12.24
C PHE A 131 -4.33 1.26 13.73
N SER A 132 -3.28 1.78 14.37
CA SER A 132 -3.35 2.29 15.75
C SER A 132 -4.39 3.40 15.86
N VAL A 133 -4.42 4.33 14.91
CA VAL A 133 -5.44 5.39 14.86
C VAL A 133 -6.85 4.81 14.75
N ARG A 134 -7.07 3.79 13.90
CA ARG A 134 -8.37 3.08 13.82
C ARG A 134 -8.75 2.47 15.16
N GLN A 135 -7.81 1.82 15.84
CA GLN A 135 -8.05 1.19 17.15
C GLN A 135 -8.41 2.22 18.22
N GLU A 136 -7.76 3.37 18.24
CA GLU A 136 -8.08 4.46 19.18
C GLU A 136 -9.50 5.03 18.93
N ILE A 137 -9.88 5.21 17.67
CA ILE A 137 -11.25 5.62 17.31
C ILE A 137 -12.27 4.56 17.73
N PHE A 138 -11.98 3.28 17.47
CA PHE A 138 -12.83 2.16 17.88
C PHE A 138 -12.99 2.11 19.40
N ALA A 139 -11.90 2.24 20.16
CA ALA A 139 -11.94 2.26 21.62
C ALA A 139 -12.77 3.45 22.14
N ALA A 140 -12.62 4.63 21.52
CA ALA A 140 -13.40 5.81 21.90
C ALA A 140 -14.89 5.64 21.63
N LEU A 141 -15.28 5.13 20.45
CA LEU A 141 -16.68 4.85 20.15
C LEU A 141 -17.27 3.77 21.07
N SER A 142 -16.52 2.69 21.32
CA SER A 142 -16.97 1.59 22.18
C SER A 142 -17.21 2.06 23.61
N THR A 143 -16.31 2.89 24.14
CA THR A 143 -16.42 3.44 25.50
C THR A 143 -17.59 4.42 25.60
N LEU A 144 -17.75 5.30 24.61
CA LEU A 144 -18.85 6.27 24.60
C LEU A 144 -20.21 5.59 24.44
N ASN A 145 -20.31 4.49 23.68
CA ASN A 145 -21.55 3.73 23.54
C ASN A 145 -21.96 2.99 24.83
N GLY A 146 -20.98 2.61 25.66
CA GLY A 146 -21.23 1.96 26.95
C GLY A 146 -21.72 2.89 28.06
N TRP A 147 -21.66 4.20 27.86
CA TRP A 147 -22.07 5.18 28.87
C TRP A 147 -23.52 5.62 28.68
N LYS A 148 -24.32 5.45 29.75
CA LYS A 148 -25.65 6.04 29.84
C LYS A 148 -25.55 7.54 30.09
N LEU A 149 -26.25 8.33 29.28
CA LEU A 149 -26.41 9.78 29.48
C LEU A 149 -27.03 10.05 30.86
N GLY A 150 -26.29 10.73 31.75
CA GLY A 150 -26.79 11.12 33.07
C GLY A 150 -25.83 11.02 34.27
N ALA A 151 -24.52 10.78 34.06
CA ALA A 151 -23.55 10.80 35.16
C ALA A 151 -23.37 12.21 35.75
N ASP A 152 -23.13 12.29 37.06
CA ASP A 152 -23.00 13.54 37.83
C ASP A 152 -21.85 14.42 37.26
N PRO A 153 -22.09 15.71 36.95
CA PRO A 153 -21.08 16.60 36.36
C PRO A 153 -19.79 16.82 37.19
N ARG A 154 -19.71 16.30 38.42
CA ARG A 154 -18.52 16.39 39.28
C ARG A 154 -17.54 15.22 39.13
N ASP A 155 -17.87 14.23 38.30
CA ASP A 155 -17.05 13.03 38.14
C ASP A 155 -15.86 13.21 37.18
N GLU A 156 -14.75 12.52 37.47
CA GLU A 156 -13.61 12.34 36.54
C GLU A 156 -14.07 11.83 35.15
N HIS A 157 -15.25 11.21 35.09
CA HIS A 157 -15.92 10.77 33.87
C HIS A 157 -16.21 11.91 32.86
N VAL A 158 -16.41 13.16 33.30
CA VAL A 158 -16.67 14.28 32.38
C VAL A 158 -15.45 14.62 31.54
N LYS A 159 -14.25 14.65 32.15
CA LYS A 159 -13.00 14.90 31.42
C LYS A 159 -12.70 13.78 30.44
N LEU A 160 -12.85 12.54 30.87
CA LEU A 160 -12.65 11.38 30.00
C LEU A 160 -13.64 11.40 28.81
N GLN A 161 -14.92 11.75 29.03
CA GLN A 161 -15.89 11.96 27.94
C GLN A 161 -15.46 13.02 26.94
N GLN A 162 -14.97 14.16 27.43
CA GLN A 162 -14.48 15.23 26.57
C GLN A 162 -13.28 14.79 25.75
N ASP A 163 -12.32 14.08 26.35
CA ASP A 163 -11.13 13.57 25.67
C ASP A 163 -11.50 12.55 24.58
N LEU A 164 -12.41 11.61 24.87
CA LEU A 164 -12.89 10.64 23.89
C LEU A 164 -13.67 11.32 22.75
N ARG A 165 -14.46 12.35 23.05
CA ARG A 165 -15.14 13.15 22.03
C ARG A 165 -14.15 13.97 21.20
N ALA A 166 -13.07 14.47 21.78
CA ALA A 166 -12.01 15.17 21.04
C ALA A 166 -11.31 14.24 20.04
N ILE A 167 -11.08 12.97 20.42
CA ILE A 167 -10.59 11.92 19.51
C ILE A 167 -11.54 11.77 18.31
N LEU A 168 -12.84 11.65 18.56
CA LEU A 168 -13.83 11.43 17.51
C LEU A 168 -14.06 12.63 16.60
N TYR A 169 -14.25 13.83 17.15
CA TYR A 169 -14.74 14.96 16.36
C TYR A 169 -13.65 15.87 15.79
N ALA A 170 -12.38 15.50 15.97
CA ALA A 170 -11.23 16.34 15.58
C ALA A 170 -11.37 17.79 16.10
N MET A 171 -11.97 17.96 17.29
CA MET A 171 -12.26 19.28 17.85
C MET A 171 -10.98 19.94 18.34
N GLY A 172 -10.64 21.08 17.73
CA GLY A 172 -9.51 21.93 18.13
C GLY A 172 -8.17 21.48 17.54
N THR A 173 -7.48 22.39 16.85
CA THR A 173 -6.18 22.14 16.22
C THR A 173 -5.07 21.81 17.22
N GLU A 174 -5.19 22.25 18.48
CA GLU A 174 -4.19 22.00 19.53
C GLU A 174 -4.41 20.69 20.30
N HIS A 175 -5.59 20.07 20.20
CA HIS A 175 -5.93 18.87 20.97
C HIS A 175 -6.06 17.60 20.11
N ASP A 176 -6.12 17.72 18.78
CA ASP A 176 -6.17 16.56 17.89
C ASP A 176 -4.78 15.90 17.75
N LYS A 177 -4.51 14.91 18.62
CA LYS A 177 -3.29 14.09 18.56
C LYS A 177 -3.25 13.14 17.36
N LEU A 178 -4.39 12.80 16.76
CA LEU A 178 -4.47 11.80 15.69
C LEU A 178 -4.12 12.41 14.34
N ARG A 179 -4.57 13.63 14.05
CA ARG A 179 -4.33 14.28 12.75
C ARG A 179 -2.85 14.42 12.40
N PRO A 180 -1.95 14.88 13.29
CA PRO A 180 -0.51 14.90 13.03
C PRO A 180 0.05 13.50 12.75
N ARG A 181 -0.36 12.48 13.51
CA ARG A 181 0.08 11.08 13.29
C ARG A 181 -0.34 10.55 11.93
N ILE A 182 -1.60 10.76 11.54
CA ILE A 182 -2.10 10.38 10.20
C ILE A 182 -1.30 11.12 9.12
N HIS A 183 -1.02 12.42 9.31
CA HIS A 183 -0.27 13.19 8.35
C HIS A 183 1.17 12.68 8.19
N VAL A 184 1.89 12.47 9.30
CA VAL A 184 3.25 11.93 9.32
C VAL A 184 3.32 10.54 8.69
N ALA A 185 2.37 9.65 9.02
CA ALA A 185 2.28 8.34 8.41
C ALA A 185 2.12 8.43 6.88
N ILE A 186 1.22 9.30 6.40
CA ILE A 186 0.96 9.47 4.97
C ILE A 186 2.16 10.10 4.25
N GLU A 187 2.82 11.09 4.83
CA GLU A 187 4.03 11.67 4.23
C GLU A 187 5.18 10.66 4.20
N THR A 188 5.37 9.86 5.25
CA THR A 188 6.34 8.75 5.26
C THR A 188 6.06 7.77 4.12
N LEU A 189 4.79 7.41 3.90
CA LEU A 189 4.41 6.57 2.77
C LEU A 189 4.70 7.23 1.42
N ARG A 190 4.46 8.52 1.27
CA ARG A 190 4.76 9.24 0.02
C ARG A 190 6.25 9.30 -0.26
N ASP A 191 7.05 9.59 0.75
CA ASP A 191 8.52 9.71 0.64
C ASP A 191 9.16 8.39 0.23
N HIS A 192 8.62 7.27 0.70
CA HIS A 192 9.14 5.94 0.39
C HIS A 192 8.54 5.32 -0.89
N LEU A 193 7.23 5.48 -1.13
CA LEU A 193 6.54 4.81 -2.23
C LEU A 193 6.61 5.59 -3.55
N LEU A 194 6.64 6.93 -3.54
CA LEU A 194 6.70 7.71 -4.79
C LEU A 194 7.98 7.43 -5.61
N PRO A 195 9.18 7.31 -5.02
CA PRO A 195 10.37 6.91 -5.77
C PRO A 195 10.23 5.52 -6.42
N GLU A 196 9.59 4.57 -5.72
CA GLU A 196 9.34 3.21 -6.23
C GLU A 196 8.36 3.23 -7.42
N ILE A 197 7.26 3.99 -7.29
CA ILE A 197 6.25 4.18 -8.35
C ILE A 197 6.89 4.80 -9.60
N ARG A 198 7.76 5.80 -9.41
CA ARG A 198 8.48 6.46 -10.51
C ARG A 198 9.62 5.63 -11.10
N MET A 199 9.85 4.42 -10.58
CA MET A 199 10.95 3.54 -10.95
C MET A 199 12.31 4.26 -10.90
N GLN A 200 12.47 5.20 -9.96
CA GLN A 200 13.72 5.93 -9.80
C GLN A 200 14.79 4.95 -9.32
N ARG A 201 15.87 4.81 -10.10
CA ARG A 201 17.04 4.07 -9.67
C ARG A 201 17.65 4.82 -8.47
N LYS A 202 17.65 4.18 -7.31
CA LYS A 202 18.57 4.55 -6.22
C LYS A 202 20.00 4.20 -6.60
#